data_AF-A0AAV5KZH0-F1
#
_entry.id   AF-A0AAV5KZH0-F1
#
_cell.length_a   1.000
_cell.length_b   1.000
_cell.length_c   1.000
_cell.angle_alpha   90.00
_cell.angle_beta   90.00
_cell.angle_gamma   90.00
#
_symmetry.space_group_name_H-M   'P 1'
#
loop_
_entity.id
_entity.type
_entity.pdbx_description
1 polymer ?
#
loop_
_entity_poly.entity_id
_entity_poly.type
_entity_poly.pdbx_seq_one_letter_code
_entity_poly.pdbx_strand_id
1 'polypeptide(L)'
;MAPLLPPSHCMSKLITRADDTEDVVKERLLIYNEKSQPVEEYYRSQEKLMEFDLPGGIPESWPKLLEALSLDDFEERRSAAA
;
A
#
# COMPACT_ATOMS: atom_id res chain seq x y z
N MET A 1 -11.45 -2.73 -4.81
CA MET A 1 -11.88 -4.08 -4.39
C MET A 1 -13.02 -3.94 -3.39
N ALA A 2 -14.07 -4.75 -3.49
CA ALA A 2 -15.15 -4.72 -2.50
C ALA A 2 -14.65 -5.24 -1.13
N PRO A 3 -15.16 -4.73 0.00
CA PRO A 3 -14.81 -5.25 1.32
C PRO A 3 -15.16 -6.74 1.43
N LEU A 4 -14.25 -7.54 1.97
CA LEU A 4 -14.52 -8.94 2.31
C LEU A 4 -15.25 -8.96 3.65
N LEU A 5 -16.58 -9.14 3.61
CA LEU A 5 -17.37 -9.32 4.81
C LEU A 5 -17.14 -10.71 5.40
N PRO A 6 -17.08 -10.86 6.73
CA PRO A 6 -16.98 -12.18 7.33
C PRO A 6 -18.31 -12.96 7.14
N PRO A 7 -18.31 -14.28 7.39
CA PRO A 7 -19.55 -15.06 7.45
C PRO A 7 -20.56 -14.45 8.42
N SER A 8 -21.86 -14.57 8.13
CA SER A 8 -22.94 -13.92 8.90
C SER A 8 -22.89 -14.24 10.41
N HIS A 9 -22.61 -15.49 10.76
CA HIS A 9 -22.49 -15.95 12.16
C HIS A 9 -21.24 -15.40 12.89
N CYS A 10 -20.31 -14.77 12.18
CA CYS A 10 -19.12 -14.12 12.72
C CYS A 10 -19.26 -12.59 12.79
N MET A 11 -20.32 -12.00 12.23
CA MET A 11 -20.49 -10.54 12.20
C MET A 11 -20.46 -9.91 13.60
N SER A 12 -21.05 -10.57 14.61
CA SER A 12 -21.06 -10.09 16.00
C SER A 12 -19.69 -10.07 16.69
N LYS A 13 -18.69 -10.73 16.10
CA LYS A 13 -17.31 -10.76 16.61
C LYS A 13 -16.48 -9.60 16.07
N LEU A 14 -16.97 -8.88 15.06
CA LEU A 14 -16.28 -7.71 14.54
C LEU A 14 -16.27 -6.61 15.59
N ILE A 15 -15.10 -6.00 15.75
CA ILE A 15 -14.90 -4.82 16.58
C ILE A 15 -14.19 -3.77 15.74
N THR A 16 -14.48 -2.50 16.04
CA THR A 16 -13.67 -1.38 15.59
C THR A 16 -12.62 -1.13 16.66
N ARG A 17 -11.35 -1.00 16.29
CA ARG A 17 -10.31 -0.70 17.28
C ARG A 17 -10.53 0.71 17.83
N ALA A 18 -10.05 0.97 19.03
CA ALA A 18 -10.23 2.27 19.69
C ALA A 18 -9.62 3.44 18.89
N ASP A 19 -8.62 3.16 18.05
CA ASP A 19 -7.90 4.14 17.24
C ASP A 19 -8.42 4.25 15.79
N ASP A 20 -9.42 3.45 15.39
CA ASP A 20 -10.05 3.50 14.06
C ASP A 20 -11.21 4.53 14.02
N THR A 21 -11.14 5.59 14.83
CA THR A 21 -12.09 6.72 14.75
C THR A 21 -11.62 7.73 13.71
N GLU A 22 -12.56 8.44 13.08
CA GLU A 22 -12.26 9.39 12.02
C GLU A 22 -11.26 10.47 12.48
N ASP A 23 -11.45 11.01 13.68
CA ASP A 23 -10.56 12.04 14.25
C ASP A 23 -9.14 11.51 14.44
N VAL A 24 -8.98 10.29 14.96
CA VAL A 24 -7.67 9.67 15.15
C VAL A 24 -7.00 9.34 13.81
N VAL A 25 -7.78 8.89 12.82
CA VAL A 25 -7.26 8.60 11.47
C VAL A 25 -6.80 9.89 10.77
N LYS A 26 -7.57 10.97 10.87
CA LYS A 26 -7.20 12.29 10.31
C LYS A 26 -5.90 12.82 10.92
N GLU A 27 -5.81 12.80 12.25
CA GLU A 27 -4.61 13.24 12.97
C GLU A 27 -3.39 12.39 12.59
N ARG A 28 -3.56 11.07 12.49
CA ARG A 28 -2.49 10.14 12.06
C ARG A 28 -1.97 10.49 10.66
N LEU A 29 -2.85 10.78 9.72
CA LEU A 29 -2.47 11.16 8.36
C LEU A 29 -1.75 12.52 8.32
N LEU A 30 -2.23 13.49 9.11
CA LEU A 30 -1.57 14.80 9.23
C LEU A 30 -0.14 14.65 9.76
N ILE A 31 0.03 13.94 10.89
CA ILE A 31 1.33 13.69 11.50
C ILE A 31 2.23 12.90 10.53
N TYR A 32 1.71 11.86 9.88
CA TYR A 32 2.48 11.09 8.90
C TYR A 32 3.05 11.99 7.81
N ASN A 33 2.21 12.82 7.19
CA ASN A 33 2.64 13.74 6.13
C ASN A 33 3.68 14.75 6.64
N GLU A 34 3.46 15.37 7.81
CA GLU A 34 4.41 16.32 8.39
C GLU A 34 5.77 15.68 8.68
N LYS A 35 5.78 14.43 9.17
CA LYS A 35 7.01 13.72 9.54
C LYS A 35 7.70 13.05 8.35
N SER A 36 6.96 12.58 7.34
CA SER A 36 7.53 11.92 6.17
C SER A 36 8.09 12.92 5.17
N GLN A 37 7.49 14.10 5.02
CA GLN A 37 7.89 15.14 4.06
C GLN A 37 9.40 15.44 4.06
N PRO A 38 10.07 15.77 5.19
CA PRO A 38 11.51 16.07 5.16
C PRO A 38 12.37 14.87 4.75
N VAL A 39 11.92 13.64 5.03
CA VAL A 39 12.62 12.41 4.64
C VAL A 39 12.44 12.16 3.14
N GLU A 40 11.23 12.34 2.62
CA GLU A 40 10.94 12.27 1.20
C GLU A 40 11.76 13.30 0.42
N GLU A 41 11.79 14.56 0.86
CA GLU A 41 12.60 15.63 0.25
C GLU A 41 14.09 15.28 0.22
N TYR A 42 14.62 14.69 1.30
CA TYR A 42 16.00 14.23 1.35
C TYR A 42 16.30 13.19 0.27
N TYR A 43 15.50 12.15 0.11
CA TYR A 43 15.73 11.12 -0.92
C TYR A 43 15.40 11.60 -2.34
N ARG A 44 14.41 12.48 -2.49
CA ARG A 44 14.08 13.13 -3.76
C ARG A 44 15.27 13.94 -4.28
N SER A 45 15.95 14.69 -3.41
CA SER A 45 17.14 15.46 -3.77
C SER A 45 18.33 14.59 -4.21
N GLN A 46 18.32 13.30 -3.90
CA GLN A 46 19.34 12.31 -4.29
C GLN A 46 18.94 11.47 -5.50
N GLU A 47 17.78 11.75 -6.13
CA GLU A 47 17.21 10.93 -7.22
C GLU A 47 16.98 9.46 -6.79
N LYS A 48 16.70 9.24 -5.49
CA LYS A 48 16.46 7.90 -4.91
C LYS A 48 15.00 7.65 -4.51
N LEU A 49 14.11 8.62 -4.77
CA LEU A 49 12.68 8.48 -4.51
C LEU A 49 11.94 8.28 -5.83
N MET A 50 11.12 7.23 -5.89
CA MET A 50 10.21 6.95 -7.00
C MET A 50 8.77 7.04 -6.48
N GLU A 51 7.97 7.87 -7.14
CA GLU A 51 6.53 8.00 -6.87
C GLU A 51 5.75 7.20 -7.91
N PHE A 52 4.77 6.42 -7.47
CA PHE A 52 3.92 5.60 -8.34
C PHE A 52 2.55 5.37 -7.68
N ASP A 53 1.51 5.24 -8.50
CA ASP A 53 0.15 5.06 -8.02
C ASP A 53 -0.22 3.57 -7.86
N LEU A 54 -0.80 3.24 -6.70
CA LEU A 54 -1.36 1.91 -6.43
C LEU A 54 -2.88 1.96 -6.23
N PRO A 55 -3.67 2.12 -7.31
CA PRO A 55 -5.12 2.08 -7.21
C PRO A 55 -5.61 0.63 -7.01
N GLY A 56 -6.77 0.51 -6.35
CA GLY A 56 -7.52 -0.73 -6.28
C GLY A 56 -7.13 -1.66 -5.12
N GLY A 57 -7.22 -2.97 -5.36
CA GLY A 57 -6.77 -4.00 -4.42
C GLY A 57 -5.60 -4.78 -5.00
N ILE A 58 -5.09 -5.77 -4.27
CA ILE A 58 -3.91 -6.56 -4.64
C ILE A 58 -3.88 -6.98 -6.13
N PRO A 59 -4.97 -7.52 -6.72
CA PRO A 59 -4.93 -7.95 -8.13
C PRO A 59 -4.66 -6.82 -9.14
N GLU A 60 -5.03 -5.58 -8.80
CA GLU A 60 -4.82 -4.40 -9.65
C GLU A 60 -3.49 -3.70 -9.32
N SER A 61 -3.18 -3.57 -8.03
CA SER A 61 -2.01 -2.82 -7.57
C SER A 61 -0.71 -3.62 -7.72
N TRP A 62 -0.74 -4.94 -7.57
CA TRP A 62 0.46 -5.77 -7.59
C TRP A 62 1.20 -5.74 -8.94
N PRO A 63 0.54 -5.91 -10.10
CA PRO A 63 1.23 -5.81 -11.39
C PRO A 63 1.87 -4.43 -11.62
N LYS A 64 1.17 -3.34 -11.24
CA LYS A 64 1.67 -1.96 -11.37
C LYS A 64 2.92 -1.72 -10.52
N LEU A 65 2.98 -2.28 -9.32
CA LEU A 65 4.17 -2.24 -8.48
C LEU A 65 5.35 -2.98 -9.13
N LEU A 66 5.11 -4.17 -9.68
CA LEU A 66 6.16 -4.94 -10.35
C LEU A 66 6.71 -4.20 -11.58
N GLU A 67 5.84 -3.63 -12.39
CA GLU A 67 6.22 -2.79 -13.53
C GLU A 67 7.05 -1.58 -13.09
N ALA A 68 6.62 -0.84 -12.06
CA ALA A 68 7.36 0.30 -11.52
C ALA A 68 8.76 -0.08 -11.01
N LEU A 69 8.91 -1.31 -10.49
CA LEU A 69 10.19 -1.84 -10.03
C LEU A 69 10.99 -2.58 -11.12
N SER A 70 10.46 -2.68 -12.35
CA SER A 70 11.04 -3.48 -13.44
C SER A 70 11.26 -4.96 -13.06
N LEU A 71 10.25 -5.53 -12.40
CA LEU A 71 10.20 -6.91 -11.91
C LEU A 71 9.11 -7.76 -12.60
N ASP A 72 8.48 -7.23 -13.64
CA ASP A 72 7.42 -7.87 -14.42
C ASP A 72 7.90 -9.11 -15.20
N ASP A 73 9.20 -9.22 -15.49
CA ASP A 73 9.82 -10.38 -16.17
C ASP A 73 10.14 -11.58 -15.25
N PHE A 74 9.65 -11.61 -14.00
CA PHE A 74 10.09 -12.61 -13.01
C PHE A 74 9.77 -14.07 -13.41
N GLU A 75 8.74 -14.30 -14.23
CA GLU A 75 8.41 -15.64 -14.75
C GLU A 75 9.27 -16.06 -15.96
N GLU A 76 9.66 -15.12 -16.83
CA GLU A 76 10.56 -15.40 -17.96
C GLU A 76 11.96 -15.79 -17.46
N ARG A 77 12.50 -15.07 -16.48
CA ARG A 77 13.83 -15.38 -15.89
C ARG A 77 13.87 -16.71 -15.14
N ARG A 78 12.74 -17.17 -14.59
CA ARG A 78 12.64 -18.47 -13.92
C ARG A 78 12.59 -19.63 -14.92
N SER A 79 11.98 -19.41 -16.08
CA SER A 79 11.83 -20.41 -17.14
C SER A 79 13.12 -20.57 -17.99
N ALA A 80 13.92 -19.52 -18.12
CA ALA A 80 15.22 -19.57 -18.81
C ALA A 80 16.35 -20.24 -17.99
N ALA A 81 16.11 -20.57 -16.72
CA ALA A 81 17.07 -21.19 -15.80
C ALA A 81 16.85 -22.70 -15.59
N ALA A 82 15.97 -23.33 -16.37
CA ALA A 82 15.65 -24.77 -16.33
C ALA A 82 16.23 -25.54 -17.52
#